data_AF-A0A3A5AQN9-F1
#
_entry.id   AF-A0A3A5AQN9-F1
#
_cell.length_a   1.000
_cell.length_b   1.000
_cell.length_c   1.000
_cell.angle_alpha   90.00
_cell.angle_beta   90.00
_cell.angle_gamma   90.00
#
_symmetry.space_group_name_H-M   'P 1'
#
loop_
_entity.id
_entity.type
_entity.pdbx_description
1 polymer ?
#
loop_
_entity_poly.entity_id
_entity_poly.type
_entity_poly.pdbx_seq_one_letter_code
_entity_poly.pdbx_strand_id
1 'polypeptide(L)'
;MDMPLAEIQRHLGTLRLHGMNATLETRFIQANQGASFPEVFACLVQDELDWRSSRLRETRFKASGLTERPTLTEFDWGFNPKLPKKEIYELVSGGFIREGDDALLIGSPGTGKSHIAKTVANAAMQTGYKVVYREAHTFFEDLFEAAQFKRRKKLLKLFSETDLLIIDDLFLRKNVPEQAADDLVDIIMNRYSSRKSSLITSNRPLEDWGKLLRDNAASSVILDRLLHRGRLLKFEGKSYRLKEASMRLTENKQKSPG
;
A
#
# COMPACT_ATOMS: atom_id res chain seq x y z
N MET A 1 -9.65 13.63 47.70
CA MET A 1 -10.00 12.26 47.28
C MET A 1 -8.74 11.65 46.72
N ASP A 2 -8.08 10.77 47.47
CA ASP A 2 -7.00 9.95 46.93
C ASP A 2 -7.65 8.78 46.19
N MET A 3 -7.53 8.78 44.86
CA MET A 3 -7.97 7.68 44.02
C MET A 3 -6.82 6.66 43.93
N PRO A 4 -7.00 5.41 44.39
CA PRO A 4 -5.97 4.39 44.27
C PRO A 4 -5.59 4.16 42.80
N LEU A 5 -4.32 3.79 42.56
CA LEU A 5 -3.81 3.54 41.21
C LEU A 5 -4.65 2.52 40.42
N ALA A 6 -5.13 1.47 41.10
CA ALA A 6 -6.00 0.45 40.50
C ALA A 6 -7.34 1.03 40.03
N GLU A 7 -7.89 2.02 40.74
CA GLU A 7 -9.13 2.69 40.35
C GLU A 7 -8.90 3.62 39.15
N ILE A 8 -7.75 4.31 39.09
CA ILE A 8 -7.33 5.09 37.93
C ILE A 8 -7.22 4.18 36.70
N GLN A 9 -6.52 3.05 36.79
CA GLN A 9 -6.39 2.08 35.69
C GLN A 9 -7.75 1.60 35.17
N ARG A 10 -8.69 1.32 36.09
CA ARG A 10 -10.06 0.92 35.73
C ARG A 10 -10.79 2.04 34.97
N HIS A 11 -10.73 3.28 35.46
CA HIS A 11 -11.35 4.43 34.81
C HIS A 11 -10.74 4.71 33.42
N LEU A 12 -9.43 4.63 33.28
CA LEU A 12 -8.75 4.74 31.98
C LEU A 12 -9.23 3.65 31.01
N GLY A 13 -9.44 2.43 31.50
CA GLY A 13 -10.05 1.34 30.74
C GLY A 13 -11.47 1.67 30.24
N THR A 14 -12.32 2.20 31.11
CA THR A 14 -13.68 2.64 30.74
C THR A 14 -13.67 3.75 29.69
N LEU A 15 -12.73 4.70 29.80
CA LEU A 15 -12.53 5.79 28.84
C LEU A 15 -11.83 5.34 27.54
N ARG A 16 -11.43 4.06 27.45
CA ARG A 16 -10.67 3.49 26.32
C ARG A 16 -9.31 4.17 26.10
N LEU A 17 -8.70 4.69 27.16
CA LEU A 17 -7.37 5.31 27.17
C LEU A 17 -6.29 4.23 27.40
N HIS A 18 -6.14 3.35 26.42
CA HIS A 18 -5.32 2.14 26.54
C HIS A 18 -3.82 2.42 26.62
N GLY A 19 -3.33 3.44 25.91
CA GLY A 19 -1.92 3.84 25.93
C GLY A 19 -1.52 4.47 27.25
N MET A 20 -2.37 5.35 27.80
CA MET A 20 -2.18 5.87 29.17
C MET A 20 -2.19 4.74 30.19
N ASN A 21 -3.15 3.81 30.08
CA ASN A 21 -3.27 2.72 31.04
C ASN A 21 -2.04 1.80 31.02
N ALA A 22 -1.50 1.51 29.83
CA ALA A 22 -0.32 0.67 29.66
C ALA A 22 0.97 1.28 30.22
N THR A 23 1.06 2.61 30.30
CA THR A 23 2.28 3.35 30.71
C THR A 23 2.15 4.03 32.07
N LEU A 24 0.96 3.99 32.69
CA LEU A 24 0.62 4.73 33.91
C LEU A 24 1.63 4.51 35.05
N GLU A 25 2.01 3.26 35.30
CA GLU A 25 2.97 2.90 36.36
C GLU A 25 4.36 3.48 36.07
N THR A 26 4.83 3.39 34.82
CA THR A 26 6.11 3.97 34.39
C THR A 26 6.12 5.48 34.58
N ARG A 27 5.02 6.16 34.24
CA ARG A 27 4.87 7.61 34.38
C ARG A 27 4.75 8.05 35.85
N PHE A 28 4.17 7.21 36.71
CA PHE A 28 4.12 7.44 38.15
C PHE A 28 5.52 7.38 38.79
N ILE A 29 6.34 6.39 38.38
CA ILE A 29 7.75 6.32 38.81
C ILE A 29 8.52 7.55 38.35
N GLN A 30 8.31 7.99 37.11
CA GLN A 30 8.93 9.20 36.57
C GLN A 30 8.57 10.46 37.38
N ALA A 31 7.31 10.59 37.80
CA ALA A 31 6.87 11.69 38.69
C ALA A 31 7.61 11.66 40.04
N ASN A 32 7.76 10.48 40.63
CA ASN A 32 8.47 10.31 41.91
C ASN A 32 9.99 10.57 41.80
N GLN A 33 10.56 10.53 40.59
CA GLN A 33 11.96 10.87 40.32
C GLN A 33 12.18 12.38 40.09
N GLY A 34 11.16 13.21 40.31
CA GLY A 34 11.27 14.67 40.25
C GLY A 34 10.79 15.30 38.95
N ALA A 35 10.18 14.54 38.03
CA ALA A 35 9.52 15.12 36.87
C ALA A 35 8.28 15.92 37.31
N SER A 36 8.05 17.08 36.68
CA SER A 36 6.92 17.92 37.01
C SER A 36 5.61 17.27 36.55
N PHE A 37 4.50 17.56 37.25
CA PHE A 37 3.18 17.05 36.87
C PHE A 37 2.81 17.37 35.41
N PRO A 38 3.00 18.61 34.90
CA PRO A 38 2.71 18.92 33.49
C PRO A 38 3.50 18.06 32.49
N GLU A 39 4.78 17.76 32.77
CA GLU A 39 5.61 16.91 31.92
C GLU A 39 5.10 15.46 31.91
N VAL A 40 4.82 14.89 33.09
CA VAL A 40 4.32 13.52 33.22
C VAL A 40 2.95 13.39 32.55
N PHE A 41 2.07 14.37 32.74
CA PHE A 41 0.77 14.40 32.10
C PHE A 41 0.87 14.54 30.57
N ALA A 42 1.78 15.38 30.07
CA ALA A 42 2.04 15.51 28.64
C ALA A 42 2.55 14.18 28.05
N CYS A 43 3.45 13.47 28.75
CA CYS A 43 3.90 12.14 28.35
C CYS A 43 2.75 11.12 28.30
N LEU A 44 1.88 11.09 29.32
CA LEU A 44 0.70 10.22 29.32
C LEU A 44 -0.23 10.48 28.13
N VAL A 45 -0.47 11.76 27.82
CA VAL A 45 -1.27 12.16 26.65
C VAL A 45 -0.60 11.70 25.36
N GLN A 46 0.72 11.88 25.24
CA GLN A 46 1.48 11.43 24.07
C GLN A 46 1.43 9.90 23.91
N ASP A 47 1.57 9.14 25.00
CA ASP A 47 1.50 7.68 24.98
C ASP A 47 0.14 7.17 24.46
N GLU A 48 -0.96 7.84 24.83
CA GLU A 48 -2.29 7.53 24.27
C GLU A 48 -2.40 7.87 22.79
N LEU A 49 -1.88 9.01 22.36
CA LEU A 49 -1.89 9.41 20.96
C LEU A 49 -1.07 8.44 20.09
N ASP A 50 0.08 8.02 20.58
CA ASP A 50 0.95 7.05 19.91
C ASP A 50 0.30 5.67 19.84
N TRP A 51 -0.37 5.24 20.92
CA TRP A 51 -1.14 4.01 20.93
C TRP A 51 -2.27 4.02 19.90
N ARG A 52 -3.05 5.10 19.87
CA ARG A 52 -4.16 5.27 18.90
C ARG A 52 -3.65 5.31 17.46
N SER A 53 -2.60 6.07 17.20
CA SER A 53 -2.01 6.17 15.86
C SER A 53 -1.46 4.82 15.39
N SER A 54 -0.79 4.07 16.26
CA SER A 54 -0.29 2.73 16.00
C SER A 54 -1.43 1.76 15.67
N ARG A 55 -2.50 1.74 16.48
CA ARG A 55 -3.67 0.89 16.25
C ARG A 55 -4.39 1.23 14.94
N LEU A 56 -4.48 2.51 14.59
CA LEU A 56 -5.08 2.94 13.33
C LEU A 56 -4.23 2.50 12.13
N ARG A 57 -2.90 2.64 12.20
CA ARG A 57 -1.97 2.13 11.17
C ARG A 57 -2.11 0.62 10.99
N GLU A 58 -2.17 -0.13 12.08
CA GLU A 58 -2.34 -1.59 12.04
C GLU A 58 -3.68 -1.99 11.41
N THR A 59 -4.76 -1.28 11.77
CA THR A 59 -6.10 -1.53 11.22
C THR A 59 -6.14 -1.25 9.70
N ARG A 60 -5.51 -0.15 9.25
CA ARG A 60 -5.38 0.18 7.83
C ARG A 60 -4.54 -0.85 7.09
N PHE A 61 -3.42 -1.29 7.66
CA PHE A 61 -2.57 -2.33 7.08
C PHE A 61 -3.37 -3.62 6.85
N LYS A 62 -4.08 -4.11 7.88
CA LYS A 62 -4.94 -5.29 7.76
C LYS A 62 -6.05 -5.14 6.73
N ALA A 63 -6.65 -3.94 6.63
CA ALA A 63 -7.71 -3.66 5.66
C ALA A 63 -7.18 -3.52 4.22
N SER A 64 -5.91 -3.16 4.04
CA SER A 64 -5.34 -2.87 2.72
C SER A 64 -5.19 -4.10 1.83
N GLY A 65 -5.04 -5.29 2.41
CA GLY A 65 -4.68 -6.52 1.67
C GLY A 65 -3.18 -6.66 1.40
N LEU A 66 -2.35 -5.75 1.92
CA LEU A 66 -0.90 -5.88 1.89
C LEU A 66 -0.43 -6.89 2.94
N THR A 67 0.49 -7.78 2.57
CA THR A 67 1.03 -8.83 3.45
C THR A 67 2.38 -8.48 4.06
N GLU A 68 3.11 -7.56 3.46
CA GLU A 68 4.49 -7.19 3.80
C GLU A 68 4.62 -5.67 3.93
N ARG A 69 5.65 -5.19 4.62
CA ARG A 69 5.90 -3.74 4.82
C ARG A 69 7.22 -3.32 4.19
N PRO A 70 7.39 -3.49 2.87
CA PRO A 70 8.66 -3.16 2.24
C PRO A 70 8.91 -1.65 2.32
N THR A 71 10.18 -1.31 2.36
CA THR A 71 10.66 0.07 2.38
C THR A 71 11.71 0.28 1.30
N LEU A 72 12.03 1.54 1.00
CA LEU A 72 13.08 1.85 0.02
C LEU A 72 14.50 1.57 0.53
N THR A 73 14.70 1.36 1.84
CA THR A 73 16.04 1.10 2.41
C THR A 73 16.61 -0.23 1.92
N GLU A 74 15.75 -1.19 1.60
CA GLU A 74 16.13 -2.51 1.07
C GLU A 74 16.41 -2.49 -0.44
N PHE A 75 16.11 -1.38 -1.13
CA PHE A 75 16.20 -1.32 -2.59
C PHE A 75 17.62 -0.97 -3.06
N ASP A 76 18.31 -1.93 -3.67
CA ASP A 76 19.65 -1.73 -4.25
C ASP A 76 19.57 -0.94 -5.56
N TRP A 77 19.74 0.37 -5.44
CA TRP A 77 19.81 1.33 -6.55
C TRP A 77 21.04 1.19 -7.45
N GLY A 78 22.07 0.45 -7.01
CA GLY A 78 23.27 0.18 -7.79
C GLY A 78 23.05 -0.93 -8.81
N PHE A 79 22.13 -1.87 -8.53
CA PHE A 79 21.85 -2.99 -9.41
C PHE A 79 21.20 -2.58 -10.73
N ASN A 80 20.24 -1.65 -10.69
CA ASN A 80 19.58 -1.09 -11.87
C ASN A 80 19.65 0.45 -11.85
N PRO A 81 20.76 1.06 -12.31
CA PRO A 81 20.99 2.50 -12.18
C PRO A 81 20.10 3.34 -13.10
N LYS A 82 19.54 2.73 -14.16
CA LYS A 82 18.63 3.38 -15.12
C LYS A 82 17.21 3.57 -14.58
N LEU A 83 16.88 3.03 -13.41
CA LEU A 83 15.55 3.23 -12.83
C LEU A 83 15.31 4.70 -12.52
N PRO A 84 14.08 5.20 -12.72
CA PRO A 84 13.72 6.60 -12.49
C PRO A 84 13.65 6.90 -10.99
N LYS A 85 14.83 7.10 -10.37
CA LYS A 85 14.96 7.21 -8.90
C LYS A 85 14.14 8.37 -8.35
N LYS A 86 14.25 9.54 -8.98
CA LYS A 86 13.58 10.77 -8.53
C LYS A 86 12.06 10.58 -8.52
N GLU A 87 11.52 10.03 -9.59
CA GLU A 87 10.10 9.77 -9.78
C GLU A 87 9.60 8.74 -8.77
N ILE A 88 10.39 7.70 -8.48
CA ILE A 88 10.04 6.71 -7.45
C ILE A 88 9.99 7.35 -6.05
N TYR A 89 10.95 8.19 -5.69
CA TYR A 89 10.92 8.91 -4.41
C TYR A 89 9.71 9.86 -4.33
N GLU A 90 9.36 10.54 -5.41
CA GLU A 90 8.15 11.37 -5.48
C GLU A 90 6.88 10.54 -5.31
N LEU A 91 6.79 9.34 -5.90
CA LEU A 91 5.65 8.43 -5.66
C LEU A 91 5.57 8.00 -4.19
N VAL A 92 6.70 7.64 -3.58
CA VAL A 92 6.75 7.22 -2.16
C VAL A 92 6.40 8.37 -1.21
N SER A 93 6.68 9.62 -1.60
CA SER A 93 6.25 10.80 -0.82
C SER A 93 4.71 10.96 -0.74
N GLY A 94 3.96 10.32 -1.66
CA GLY A 94 2.51 10.37 -1.70
C GLY A 94 1.92 11.69 -2.24
N GLY A 95 2.74 12.56 -2.84
CA GLY A 95 2.27 13.82 -3.44
C GLY A 95 1.16 13.61 -4.48
N PHE A 96 1.34 12.63 -5.37
CA PHE A 96 0.37 12.29 -6.41
C PHE A 96 -1.00 11.86 -5.84
N ILE A 97 -1.03 11.24 -4.65
CA ILE A 97 -2.27 10.82 -3.96
C ILE A 97 -3.08 12.06 -3.54
N ARG A 98 -2.39 13.12 -3.09
CA ARG A 98 -3.02 14.38 -2.71
C ARG A 98 -3.61 15.11 -3.91
N GLU A 99 -2.93 15.03 -5.05
CA GLU A 99 -3.33 15.68 -6.30
C GLU A 99 -4.45 14.90 -7.01
N GLY A 100 -4.67 13.63 -6.64
CA GLY A 100 -5.61 12.75 -7.32
C GLY A 100 -5.10 12.30 -8.69
N ASP A 101 -3.78 12.19 -8.81
CA ASP A 101 -3.05 11.75 -10.00
C ASP A 101 -2.83 10.22 -9.97
N ASP A 102 -2.56 9.62 -11.12
CA ASP A 102 -2.32 8.18 -11.25
C ASP A 102 -0.84 7.84 -11.43
N ALA A 103 -0.49 6.57 -11.27
CA ALA A 103 0.86 6.08 -11.52
C ALA A 103 0.80 4.74 -12.26
N LEU A 104 1.56 4.63 -13.34
CA LEU A 104 1.62 3.44 -14.18
C LEU A 104 3.07 2.97 -14.28
N LEU A 105 3.35 1.80 -13.69
CA LEU A 105 4.69 1.20 -13.67
C LEU A 105 4.73 0.07 -14.70
N ILE A 106 5.47 0.26 -15.79
CA ILE A 106 5.58 -0.71 -16.88
C ILE A 106 7.02 -1.18 -17.00
N GLY A 107 7.25 -2.48 -17.22
CA GLY A 107 8.60 -2.96 -17.48
C GLY A 107 8.76 -4.46 -17.33
N SER A 108 9.95 -4.99 -17.62
CA SER A 108 10.20 -6.43 -17.59
C SER A 108 9.99 -7.05 -16.19
N PRO A 109 9.64 -8.34 -16.09
CA PRO A 109 9.47 -9.01 -14.81
C PRO A 109 10.72 -8.95 -13.92
N GLY A 110 10.53 -8.83 -12.60
CA GLY A 110 11.62 -8.84 -11.63
C GLY A 110 12.45 -7.56 -11.51
N THR A 111 12.06 -6.49 -12.20
CA THR A 111 12.74 -5.17 -12.17
C THR A 111 12.43 -4.31 -10.93
N GLY A 112 11.49 -4.76 -10.07
CA GLY A 112 11.16 -4.07 -8.80
C GLY A 112 9.81 -3.35 -8.77
N LYS A 113 9.00 -3.40 -9.84
CA LYS A 113 7.68 -2.72 -9.89
C LYS A 113 6.76 -3.04 -8.71
N SER A 114 6.52 -4.31 -8.42
CA SER A 114 5.71 -4.75 -7.28
C SER A 114 6.29 -4.30 -5.94
N HIS A 115 7.63 -4.31 -5.81
CA HIS A 115 8.29 -3.81 -4.59
C HIS A 115 7.97 -2.34 -4.38
N ILE A 116 8.15 -1.51 -5.42
CA ILE A 116 7.84 -0.08 -5.37
C ILE A 116 6.36 0.16 -5.10
N ALA A 117 5.46 -0.57 -5.77
CA ALA A 117 4.01 -0.47 -5.53
C ALA A 117 3.65 -0.74 -4.06
N LYS A 118 4.19 -1.81 -3.48
CA LYS A 118 4.01 -2.16 -2.06
C LYS A 118 4.64 -1.13 -1.13
N THR A 119 5.81 -0.58 -1.46
CA THR A 119 6.46 0.48 -0.68
C THR A 119 5.65 1.77 -0.68
N VAL A 120 5.11 2.17 -1.83
CA VAL A 120 4.18 3.31 -1.94
C VAL A 120 2.94 3.06 -1.10
N ALA A 121 2.37 1.85 -1.14
CA ALA A 121 1.22 1.47 -0.32
C ALA A 121 1.51 1.65 1.18
N ASN A 122 2.65 1.13 1.64
CA ASN A 122 3.08 1.20 3.03
C ASN A 122 3.30 2.67 3.46
N ALA A 123 4.01 3.46 2.67
CA ALA A 123 4.25 4.88 2.95
C ALA A 123 2.94 5.71 2.96
N ALA A 124 2.02 5.44 2.04
CA ALA A 124 0.71 6.08 1.99
C ALA A 124 -0.12 5.75 3.24
N MET A 125 -0.10 4.50 3.72
CA MET A 125 -0.80 4.13 4.96
C MET A 125 -0.18 4.80 6.20
N GLN A 126 1.14 4.94 6.24
CA GLN A 126 1.85 5.61 7.33
C GLN A 126 1.52 7.11 7.39
N THR A 127 1.34 7.75 6.24
CA THR A 127 0.90 9.16 6.12
C THR A 127 -0.60 9.35 6.33
N GLY A 128 -1.36 8.25 6.44
CA GLY A 128 -2.75 8.25 6.89
C GLY A 128 -3.80 8.00 5.81
N TYR A 129 -3.38 7.74 4.57
CA TYR A 129 -4.29 7.41 3.48
C TYR A 129 -4.91 6.02 3.64
N LYS A 130 -6.13 5.87 3.14
CA LYS A 130 -6.76 4.56 2.95
C LYS A 130 -6.24 3.96 1.65
N VAL A 131 -5.66 2.77 1.75
CA VAL A 131 -5.05 2.09 0.61
C VAL A 131 -5.70 0.73 0.47
N VAL A 132 -5.99 0.33 -0.78
CA VAL A 132 -6.35 -1.03 -1.13
C VAL A 132 -5.33 -1.54 -2.12
N TYR A 133 -4.68 -2.65 -1.77
CA TYR A 133 -3.75 -3.37 -2.62
C TYR A 133 -4.37 -4.70 -3.04
N ARG A 134 -4.34 -4.99 -4.34
CA ARG A 134 -4.69 -6.29 -4.89
C ARG A 134 -3.72 -6.66 -6.00
N GLU A 135 -3.36 -7.94 -6.07
CA GLU A 135 -2.86 -8.49 -7.31
C GLU A 135 -4.01 -8.53 -8.33
N ALA A 136 -3.72 -8.33 -9.61
CA ALA A 136 -4.73 -8.21 -10.64
C ALA A 136 -5.66 -9.45 -10.72
N HIS A 137 -5.12 -10.65 -10.48
CA HIS A 137 -5.93 -11.86 -10.47
C HIS A 137 -6.95 -11.86 -9.33
N THR A 138 -6.52 -11.57 -8.10
CA THR A 138 -7.38 -11.46 -6.92
C THR A 138 -8.39 -10.33 -7.08
N PHE A 139 -8.00 -9.21 -7.70
CA PHE A 139 -8.90 -8.09 -7.97
C PHE A 139 -10.09 -8.52 -8.85
N PHE A 140 -9.83 -9.26 -9.93
CA PHE A 140 -10.91 -9.74 -10.79
C PHE A 140 -11.72 -10.88 -10.15
N GLU A 141 -11.08 -11.76 -9.38
CA GLU A 141 -11.76 -12.80 -8.60
C GLU A 141 -12.72 -12.18 -7.57
N ASP A 142 -12.27 -11.18 -6.81
CA ASP A 142 -13.09 -10.43 -5.85
C ASP A 142 -14.33 -9.82 -6.54
N LEU A 143 -14.18 -9.24 -7.73
CA LEU A 143 -15.28 -8.66 -8.52
C LEU A 143 -16.27 -9.72 -9.01
N PHE A 144 -15.76 -10.85 -9.51
CA PHE A 144 -16.56 -11.96 -9.96
C PHE A 144 -17.39 -12.55 -8.81
N GLU A 145 -16.77 -12.85 -7.67
CA GLU A 145 -17.46 -13.35 -6.48
C GLU A 145 -18.48 -12.34 -5.95
N ALA A 146 -18.13 -11.05 -5.91
CA ALA A 146 -19.05 -10.02 -5.45
C ALA A 146 -20.29 -9.89 -6.35
N ALA A 147 -20.18 -10.19 -7.64
CA ALA A 147 -21.34 -10.28 -8.54
C ALA A 147 -22.26 -11.44 -8.16
N GLN A 148 -21.71 -12.63 -7.90
CA GLN A 148 -22.47 -13.83 -7.50
C GLN A 148 -23.22 -13.61 -6.16
N PHE A 149 -22.57 -12.97 -5.18
CA PHE A 149 -23.15 -12.77 -3.85
C PHE A 149 -23.94 -11.46 -3.69
N LYS A 150 -24.28 -10.76 -4.78
CA LYS A 150 -24.98 -9.45 -4.77
C LYS A 150 -24.26 -8.37 -3.92
N ARG A 151 -22.94 -8.48 -3.77
CA ARG A 151 -22.07 -7.55 -3.02
C ARG A 151 -21.27 -6.61 -3.92
N ARG A 152 -21.41 -6.72 -5.25
CA ARG A 152 -20.69 -5.93 -6.26
C ARG A 152 -20.67 -4.43 -5.97
N LYS A 153 -21.83 -3.84 -5.63
CA LYS A 153 -21.93 -2.41 -5.30
C LYS A 153 -21.01 -1.99 -4.14
N LYS A 154 -20.90 -2.83 -3.11
CA LYS A 154 -20.04 -2.55 -1.95
C LYS A 154 -18.56 -2.60 -2.33
N LEU A 155 -18.17 -3.57 -3.17
CA LEU A 155 -16.80 -3.74 -3.61
C LEU A 155 -16.38 -2.63 -4.58
N LEU A 156 -17.21 -2.30 -5.58
CA LEU A 156 -16.97 -1.16 -6.47
C LEU A 156 -16.82 0.15 -5.71
N LYS A 157 -17.64 0.37 -4.67
CA LYS A 157 -17.51 1.52 -3.77
C LYS A 157 -16.17 1.54 -3.07
N LEU A 158 -15.72 0.40 -2.52
CA LEU A 158 -14.41 0.28 -1.88
C LEU A 158 -13.28 0.63 -2.85
N PHE A 159 -13.29 0.03 -4.04
CA PHE A 159 -12.26 0.27 -5.06
C PHE A 159 -12.32 1.68 -5.66
N SER A 160 -13.48 2.34 -5.66
CA SER A 160 -13.61 3.70 -6.22
C SER A 160 -13.31 4.80 -5.20
N GLU A 161 -13.64 4.60 -3.91
CA GLU A 161 -13.56 5.65 -2.89
C GLU A 161 -12.28 5.62 -2.05
N THR A 162 -11.52 4.53 -2.07
CA THR A 162 -10.23 4.46 -1.36
C THR A 162 -9.26 5.53 -1.91
N ASP A 163 -8.42 6.10 -1.04
CA ASP A 163 -7.51 7.19 -1.44
C ASP A 163 -6.49 6.71 -2.48
N LEU A 164 -5.95 5.50 -2.28
CA LEU A 164 -5.09 4.82 -3.24
C LEU A 164 -5.60 3.41 -3.52
N LEU A 165 -5.80 3.08 -4.80
CA LEU A 165 -6.04 1.71 -5.28
C LEU A 165 -4.78 1.23 -6.00
N ILE A 166 -4.25 0.09 -5.60
CA ILE A 166 -3.10 -0.54 -6.25
C ILE A 166 -3.54 -1.84 -6.90
N ILE A 167 -3.31 -1.95 -8.20
CA ILE A 167 -3.53 -3.16 -8.99
C ILE A 167 -2.17 -3.64 -9.49
N ASP A 168 -1.62 -4.66 -8.82
CA ASP A 168 -0.29 -5.19 -9.12
C ASP A 168 -0.34 -6.30 -10.18
N ASP A 169 0.65 -6.33 -11.06
CA ASP A 169 0.85 -7.33 -12.12
C ASP A 169 -0.35 -7.47 -13.08
N LEU A 170 -0.92 -6.34 -13.51
CA LEU A 170 -1.99 -6.32 -14.50
C LEU A 170 -1.55 -6.99 -15.81
N PHE A 171 -2.39 -7.88 -16.33
CA PHE A 171 -2.16 -8.70 -17.52
C PHE A 171 -0.94 -9.65 -17.45
N LEU A 172 -0.52 -10.02 -16.25
CA LEU A 172 0.41 -11.14 -16.07
C LEU A 172 -0.22 -12.46 -16.57
N ARG A 173 -1.50 -12.69 -16.26
CA ARG A 173 -2.30 -13.79 -16.80
C ARG A 173 -2.85 -13.42 -18.18
N LYS A 174 -2.75 -14.33 -19.15
CA LYS A 174 -3.30 -14.14 -20.51
C LYS A 174 -4.83 -14.22 -20.55
N ASN A 175 -5.41 -15.02 -19.65
CA ASN A 175 -6.86 -15.18 -19.57
C ASN A 175 -7.40 -14.16 -18.58
N VAL A 176 -7.89 -13.06 -19.13
CA VAL A 176 -8.61 -12.04 -18.39
C VAL A 176 -10.11 -12.38 -18.47
N PRO A 177 -10.90 -12.20 -17.39
CA PRO A 177 -12.34 -12.38 -17.44
C PRO A 177 -13.01 -11.50 -18.50
N GLU A 178 -14.12 -11.96 -19.05
CA GLU A 178 -14.84 -11.26 -20.12
C GLU A 178 -15.30 -9.85 -19.70
N GLN A 179 -15.71 -9.68 -18.44
CA GLN A 179 -16.17 -8.40 -17.87
C GLN A 179 -15.04 -7.47 -17.40
N ALA A 180 -13.77 -7.88 -17.52
CA ALA A 180 -12.66 -7.12 -16.94
C ALA A 180 -12.47 -5.74 -17.58
N ALA A 181 -12.77 -5.59 -18.87
CA ALA A 181 -12.70 -4.31 -19.56
C ALA A 181 -13.69 -3.32 -18.94
N ASP A 182 -14.96 -3.71 -18.84
CA ASP A 182 -16.03 -2.91 -18.23
C ASP A 182 -15.73 -2.59 -16.76
N ASP A 183 -15.27 -3.58 -15.99
CA ASP A 183 -14.91 -3.41 -14.58
C ASP A 183 -13.80 -2.37 -14.39
N LEU A 184 -12.74 -2.43 -15.21
CA LEU A 184 -11.65 -1.46 -15.15
C LEU A 184 -12.10 -0.08 -15.60
N VAL A 185 -12.90 0.02 -16.68
CA VAL A 185 -13.44 1.30 -17.16
C VAL A 185 -14.27 1.96 -16.06
N ASP A 186 -15.22 1.24 -15.46
CA ASP A 186 -16.09 1.76 -14.40
C ASP A 186 -15.27 2.27 -13.21
N ILE A 187 -14.31 1.48 -12.73
CA ILE A 187 -13.51 1.83 -11.56
C ILE A 187 -12.61 3.03 -11.88
N ILE A 188 -11.88 3.01 -13.00
CA ILE A 188 -10.94 4.08 -13.36
C ILE A 188 -11.69 5.39 -13.62
N MET A 189 -12.84 5.35 -14.29
CA MET A 189 -13.67 6.54 -14.52
C MET A 189 -14.22 7.14 -13.22
N ASN A 190 -14.70 6.30 -12.30
CA ASN A 190 -15.19 6.76 -11.00
C ASN A 190 -14.07 7.39 -10.16
N ARG A 191 -12.89 6.78 -10.17
CA ARG A 191 -11.70 7.29 -9.46
C ARG A 191 -11.21 8.60 -10.06
N TYR A 192 -11.12 8.69 -11.37
CA TYR A 192 -10.76 9.91 -12.10
C TYR A 192 -11.70 11.07 -11.75
N SER A 193 -13.02 10.82 -11.76
CA SER A 193 -14.04 11.82 -11.45
C SER A 193 -14.00 12.26 -9.98
N SER A 194 -13.69 11.33 -9.08
CA SER A 194 -13.66 11.57 -7.62
C SER A 194 -12.31 12.04 -7.09
N ARG A 195 -11.33 12.32 -7.98
CA ARG A 195 -9.95 12.70 -7.62
C ARG A 195 -9.28 11.69 -6.68
N LYS A 196 -9.42 10.39 -7.01
CA LYS A 196 -8.79 9.28 -6.28
C LYS A 196 -7.71 8.63 -7.13
N SER A 197 -6.58 8.29 -6.52
CA SER A 197 -5.36 7.91 -7.23
C SER A 197 -5.20 6.41 -7.41
N SER A 198 -4.74 5.97 -8.57
CA SER A 198 -4.54 4.56 -8.88
C SER A 198 -3.07 4.33 -9.18
N LEU A 199 -2.51 3.24 -8.64
CA LEU A 199 -1.19 2.76 -9.01
C LEU A 199 -1.35 1.40 -9.66
N ILE A 200 -0.98 1.30 -10.93
CA ILE A 200 -1.06 0.05 -11.68
C ILE A 200 0.34 -0.38 -12.07
N THR A 201 0.64 -1.67 -11.93
CA THR A 201 1.87 -2.24 -12.49
C THR A 201 1.53 -3.23 -13.59
N SER A 202 2.35 -3.29 -14.64
CA SER A 202 2.22 -4.31 -15.68
C SER A 202 3.57 -4.70 -16.28
N ASN A 203 3.66 -5.97 -16.69
CA ASN A 203 4.79 -6.48 -17.47
C ASN A 203 4.53 -6.41 -18.99
N ARG A 204 3.38 -5.87 -19.40
CA ARG A 204 2.96 -5.76 -20.80
C ARG A 204 3.13 -4.32 -21.30
N PRO A 205 3.65 -4.12 -22.52
CA PRO A 205 3.58 -2.84 -23.20
C PRO A 205 2.14 -2.33 -23.30
N LEU A 206 1.94 -1.02 -23.34
CA LEU A 206 0.60 -0.41 -23.34
C LEU A 206 -0.18 -0.76 -24.61
N GLU A 207 0.53 -0.97 -25.71
CA GLU A 207 0.01 -1.33 -27.02
C GLU A 207 -0.70 -2.70 -27.00
N ASP A 208 -0.30 -3.60 -26.10
CA ASP A 208 -0.89 -4.93 -25.97
C ASP A 208 -2.23 -4.92 -25.20
N TRP A 209 -2.56 -3.84 -24.48
CA TRP A 209 -3.69 -3.81 -23.55
C TRP A 209 -5.04 -4.03 -24.25
N GLY A 210 -5.23 -3.45 -25.43
CA GLY A 210 -6.45 -3.65 -26.23
C GLY A 210 -6.67 -5.11 -26.62
N LYS A 211 -5.59 -5.82 -27.00
CA LYS A 211 -5.63 -7.24 -27.30
C LYS A 211 -5.88 -8.10 -26.06
N LEU A 212 -5.29 -7.73 -24.93
CA LEU A 212 -5.41 -8.46 -23.66
C LEU A 212 -6.81 -8.32 -23.05
N LEU A 213 -7.40 -7.13 -23.15
CA LEU A 213 -8.78 -6.85 -22.74
C LEU A 213 -9.81 -7.34 -23.76
N ARG A 214 -9.39 -7.66 -24.99
CA ARG A 214 -10.27 -7.97 -26.13
C ARG A 214 -11.22 -6.83 -26.48
N ASP A 215 -10.85 -5.61 -26.08
CA ASP A 215 -11.60 -4.38 -26.33
C ASP A 215 -10.61 -3.21 -26.46
N ASN A 216 -10.38 -2.79 -27.70
CA ASN A 216 -9.51 -1.66 -28.02
C ASN A 216 -10.12 -0.32 -27.58
N ALA A 217 -11.44 -0.19 -27.59
CA ALA A 217 -12.11 1.04 -27.20
C ALA A 217 -11.99 1.23 -25.69
N ALA A 218 -12.30 0.20 -24.89
CA ALA A 218 -12.11 0.22 -23.44
C ALA A 218 -10.64 0.48 -23.06
N SER A 219 -9.69 -0.20 -23.70
CA SER A 219 -8.26 0.03 -23.46
C SER A 219 -7.85 1.47 -23.74
N SER A 220 -8.37 2.09 -24.81
CA SER A 220 -8.05 3.47 -25.14
C SER A 220 -8.61 4.44 -24.09
N VAL A 221 -9.83 4.20 -23.60
CA VAL A 221 -10.44 5.00 -22.52
C VAL A 221 -9.64 4.88 -21.23
N ILE A 222 -9.26 3.66 -20.85
CA ILE A 222 -8.45 3.40 -19.64
C ILE A 222 -7.13 4.15 -19.72
N LEU A 223 -6.39 3.99 -20.82
CA LEU A 223 -5.07 4.62 -21.00
C LEU A 223 -5.18 6.14 -21.09
N ASP A 224 -6.19 6.69 -21.77
CA ASP A 224 -6.42 8.14 -21.83
C ASP A 224 -6.56 8.72 -20.41
N ARG A 225 -7.39 8.12 -19.56
CA ARG A 225 -7.61 8.61 -18.19
C ARG A 225 -6.37 8.47 -17.30
N LEU A 226 -5.73 7.30 -17.34
CA LEU A 226 -4.53 7.04 -16.55
C LEU A 226 -3.36 7.93 -16.97
N LEU A 227 -3.20 8.24 -18.26
CA LEU A 227 -2.07 9.02 -18.76
C LEU A 227 -2.32 10.53 -18.72
N HIS A 228 -3.58 10.98 -18.77
CA HIS A 228 -3.91 12.41 -18.71
C HIS A 228 -3.47 13.08 -17.40
N ARG A 229 -3.53 12.36 -16.28
CA ARG A 229 -3.09 12.83 -14.95
C ARG A 229 -2.18 11.84 -14.24
N GLY A 230 -1.50 10.98 -14.99
CA GLY A 230 -0.68 9.95 -14.38
C GLY A 230 0.75 9.94 -14.87
N ARG A 231 1.59 9.39 -13.99
CA ARG A 231 3.02 9.28 -14.21
C ARG A 231 3.34 7.90 -14.76
N LEU A 232 3.84 7.84 -15.99
CA LEU A 232 4.32 6.59 -16.58
C LEU A 232 5.79 6.38 -16.23
N LEU A 233 6.08 5.37 -15.40
CA LEU A 233 7.43 4.98 -15.02
C LEU A 233 7.81 3.69 -15.75
N LYS A 234 8.87 3.76 -16.56
CA LYS A 234 9.43 2.60 -17.26
C LYS A 234 10.53 1.95 -16.42
N PHE A 235 10.36 0.67 -16.13
CA PHE A 235 11.29 -0.16 -15.37
C PHE A 235 12.10 -1.03 -16.33
N GLU A 236 13.30 -0.57 -16.64
CA GLU A 236 14.25 -1.27 -17.49
C GLU A 236 15.44 -1.76 -16.65
N GLY A 237 15.82 -3.03 -16.82
CA GLY A 237 16.95 -3.57 -16.09
C GLY A 237 16.93 -5.08 -15.92
N LYS A 238 17.87 -5.56 -15.12
CA LYS A 238 18.01 -6.98 -14.77
C LYS A 238 17.03 -7.35 -13.66
N SER A 239 16.64 -8.63 -13.61
CA SER A 239 15.75 -9.15 -12.57
C SER A 239 16.48 -9.27 -11.23
N TYR A 240 15.98 -8.57 -10.20
CA TYR A 240 16.44 -8.72 -8.81
C TYR A 240 16.21 -10.16 -8.31
N ARG A 241 15.09 -10.78 -8.68
CA ARG A 241 14.77 -12.17 -8.31
C ARG A 241 15.81 -13.17 -8.83
N LEU A 242 16.31 -12.97 -10.07
CA LEU A 242 17.37 -13.81 -10.63
C LEU A 242 18.73 -13.57 -9.97
N LYS A 243 19.01 -12.32 -9.58
CA LYS A 243 20.21 -11.96 -8.80
C LYS A 243 20.24 -12.72 -7.47
N GLU A 244 19.15 -12.66 -6.71
CA GLU A 244 19.01 -13.37 -5.43
C GLU A 244 19.09 -14.88 -5.59
N ALA A 245 18.42 -15.46 -6.60
CA ALA A 245 18.49 -16.88 -6.89
C ALA A 245 19.94 -17.33 -7.20
N SER A 246 20.69 -16.53 -7.97
CA SER A 246 22.08 -16.80 -8.29
C SER A 246 22.97 -16.77 -7.04
N MET A 247 22.79 -15.79 -6.15
CA MET A 247 23.55 -15.68 -4.90
C MET A 247 23.29 -16.87 -3.97
N ARG A 248 22.03 -17.29 -3.80
CA ARG A 248 21.67 -18.45 -2.98
C ARG A 248 22.32 -19.74 -3.50
N LEU A 249 22.41 -19.91 -4.82
CA LEU A 249 23.06 -21.06 -5.44
C LEU A 249 24.58 -21.06 -5.22
N THR A 250 25.24 -19.91 -5.22
CA THR A 250 26.67 -19.81 -4.92
C THR A 250 26.99 -20.06 -3.44
N GLU A 251 26.14 -19.60 -2.53
CA GLU A 251 26.32 -19.83 -1.08
C GLU A 251 26.09 -21.31 -0.70
N ASN A 252 25.10 -21.97 -1.30
CA ASN A 252 24.85 -23.38 -1.06
C ASN A 252 25.97 -24.28 -1.58
N LYS A 253 26.64 -23.91 -2.69
CA LYS A 253 27.84 -24.62 -3.18
C LYS A 253 29.05 -24.47 -2.25
N GLN A 254 29.14 -23.36 -1.50
CA GLN A 254 30.23 -23.12 -0.54
C GLN A 254 29.99 -23.81 0.81
N LYS A 255 28.72 -24.08 1.18
CA LYS A 255 28.35 -24.77 2.43
C LYS A 255 28.31 -26.30 2.33
N SER A 256 28.60 -26.88 1.15
CA SER A 256 28.81 -28.32 0.97
C SER A 256 30.26 -28.64 0.60
N PRO A 257 31.25 -28.43 1.49
CA PRO A 257 32.48 -29.21 1.43
C PRO A 257 32.17 -30.62 2.00
N GLY A 258 32.60 -31.65 1.26
CA GLY A 258 32.45 -33.06 1.64
C GLY A 258 33.20 -33.44 2.90
#